data_AF-A0A0Q9T1E7-F1
#
_entry.id   AF-A0A0Q9T1E7-F1
#
_cell.length_a   1.000
_cell.length_b   1.000
_cell.length_c   1.000
_cell.angle_alpha   90.00
_cell.angle_beta   90.00
_cell.angle_gamma   90.00
#
_symmetry.space_group_name_H-M   'P 1'
#
loop_
_entity.id
_entity.type
_entity.pdbx_description
1 polymer ?
#
loop_
_entity_poly.entity_id
_entity_poly.type
_entity_poly.pdbx_seq_one_letter_code
_entity_poly.pdbx_strand_id
1 'polypeptide(L)'
;MVTTDVHLNRTVRAEPTAEPIEEPIAAGPGEADLTRSMALVSARLRERFDSVPATTVEGVISEVRREFDGSRVRAFVPILVERLARDRLTVLSMPAPQADQA
;
A
#
# COMPACT_ATOMS: atom_id res chain seq x y z
N MET A 1 19.31 0.87 72.12
CA MET A 1 18.25 -0.14 72.00
C MET A 1 17.36 0.32 70.86
N VAL A 2 17.47 -0.30 69.68
CA VAL A 2 16.81 0.17 68.45
C VAL A 2 15.39 -0.38 68.42
N THR A 3 14.40 0.51 68.47
CA THR A 3 13.00 0.19 68.16
C THR A 3 12.84 0.30 66.65
N THR A 4 12.64 -0.82 65.97
CA THR A 4 12.27 -0.82 64.56
C THR A 4 10.75 -0.82 64.45
N ASP A 5 10.23 0.33 64.04
CA ASP A 5 8.81 0.56 63.76
C ASP A 5 8.40 -0.07 62.41
N VAL A 6 7.12 -0.42 62.34
CA VAL A 6 6.48 -1.29 61.36
C VAL A 6 5.79 -0.45 60.28
N HIS A 7 5.97 -0.84 59.02
CA HIS A 7 5.15 -0.52 57.84
C HIS A 7 4.98 0.96 57.44
N LEU A 8 5.68 1.34 56.36
CA LEU A 8 5.10 2.20 55.33
C LEU A 8 5.39 1.60 53.94
N ASN A 9 4.51 0.70 53.49
CA ASN A 9 4.37 0.42 52.06
C ASN A 9 3.29 1.36 51.50
N ARG A 10 3.68 2.61 51.22
CA ARG A 10 2.86 3.57 50.49
C ARG A 10 3.41 3.64 49.07
N THR A 11 2.90 2.80 48.20
CA THR A 11 2.97 3.08 46.76
C THR A 11 1.57 3.00 46.21
N VAL A 12 1.08 4.19 45.88
CA VAL A 12 -0.19 4.47 45.25
C VAL A 12 -0.36 3.57 44.04
N ARG A 13 -1.53 2.94 43.98
CA ARG A 13 -2.12 2.28 42.81
C ARG A 13 -2.05 3.25 41.63
N ALA A 14 -1.04 3.11 40.78
CA ALA A 14 -1.10 3.69 39.45
C ALA A 14 -2.17 2.91 38.70
N GLU A 15 -3.26 3.60 38.36
CA GLU A 15 -4.28 3.09 37.47
C GLU A 15 -3.59 2.55 36.21
N PRO A 16 -4.03 1.40 35.66
CA PRO A 16 -3.57 1.01 34.34
C PRO A 16 -4.06 2.12 33.40
N THR A 17 -3.14 2.99 32.98
CA THR A 17 -3.34 3.84 31.81
C THR A 17 -3.85 2.90 30.74
N ALA A 18 -5.14 3.02 30.41
CA ALA A 18 -5.66 2.49 29.18
C ALA A 18 -4.89 3.22 28.08
N GLU A 19 -3.75 2.66 27.69
CA GLU A 19 -3.21 2.81 26.35
C GLU A 19 -4.44 2.74 25.42
N PRO A 20 -4.63 3.73 24.52
CA PRO A 20 -5.72 3.64 23.58
C PRO A 20 -5.62 2.26 22.93
N ILE A 21 -6.72 1.52 22.95
CA ILE A 21 -6.86 0.19 22.37
C ILE A 21 -6.83 0.33 20.84
N GLU A 22 -5.82 0.98 20.29
CA GLU A 22 -5.41 0.81 18.92
C GLU A 22 -4.61 -0.49 18.88
N GLU A 23 -5.30 -1.62 19.03
CA GLU A 23 -4.84 -2.79 18.28
C GLU A 23 -4.60 -2.30 16.84
N PRO A 24 -3.41 -2.48 16.26
CA PRO A 24 -3.16 -2.01 14.92
C PRO A 24 -4.11 -2.76 13.99
N ILE A 25 -5.18 -2.10 13.56
CA ILE A 25 -6.12 -2.56 12.52
C ILE A 25 -5.44 -2.80 11.16
N ALA A 26 -4.12 -2.86 11.09
CA ALA A 26 -3.35 -2.85 9.86
C ALA A 26 -2.02 -3.61 9.98
N ALA A 27 -2.07 -4.93 10.06
CA ALA A 27 -1.15 -5.73 9.26
C ALA A 27 -1.90 -6.14 7.99
N GLY A 28 -2.11 -5.19 7.08
CA GLY A 28 -2.30 -5.55 5.68
C GLY A 28 -1.10 -6.38 5.18
N PRO A 29 -1.11 -6.92 3.96
CA PRO A 29 0.05 -7.63 3.40
C PRO A 29 1.30 -6.79 3.66
N GLY A 30 2.31 -7.41 4.28
CA GLY A 30 3.55 -6.72 4.60
C GLY A 30 4.19 -6.15 3.33
N GLU A 31 5.19 -5.29 3.47
CA GLU A 31 5.87 -4.69 2.32
C GLU A 31 6.37 -5.73 1.30
N ALA A 32 6.77 -6.92 1.77
CA ALA A 32 7.18 -8.04 0.93
C ALA A 32 6.02 -8.59 0.06
N ASP A 33 4.83 -8.74 0.63
CA ASP A 33 3.64 -9.22 -0.07
C ASP A 33 3.12 -8.19 -1.06
N LEU A 34 3.16 -6.90 -0.68
CA LEU A 34 2.87 -5.79 -1.59
C LEU A 34 3.87 -5.79 -2.77
N THR A 35 5.16 -5.93 -2.49
CA THR A 35 6.22 -5.95 -3.51
C THR A 35 6.00 -7.11 -4.49
N ARG A 36 5.72 -8.32 -3.98
CA ARG A 36 5.40 -9.49 -4.82
C ARG A 36 4.16 -9.24 -5.65
N SER A 37 3.10 -8.71 -5.04
CA SER A 37 1.83 -8.43 -5.74
C SER A 37 2.01 -7.40 -6.85
N MET A 38 2.79 -6.35 -6.60
CA MET A 38 3.13 -5.33 -7.61
C MET A 38 3.96 -5.92 -8.77
N ALA A 39 4.88 -6.84 -8.49
CA ALA A 39 5.63 -7.53 -9.55
C ALA A 39 4.71 -8.38 -10.45
N LEU A 40 3.71 -9.06 -9.87
CA LEU A 40 2.71 -9.80 -10.64
C LEU A 40 1.82 -8.87 -11.48
N VAL A 41 1.44 -7.71 -10.94
CA VAL A 41 0.70 -6.68 -11.69
C VAL A 41 1.52 -6.19 -12.90
N SER A 42 2.80 -5.87 -12.69
CA SER A 42 3.72 -5.49 -13.77
C SER A 42 3.80 -6.53 -14.87
N ALA A 43 4.01 -7.80 -14.52
CA ALA A 43 4.07 -8.90 -15.50
C ALA A 43 2.78 -8.99 -16.34
N ARG A 44 1.61 -8.99 -15.68
CA ARG A 44 0.30 -9.06 -16.37
C ARG A 44 0.06 -7.88 -17.29
N LEU A 45 0.45 -6.66 -16.89
CA LEU A 45 0.24 -5.47 -17.71
C LEU A 45 1.17 -5.47 -18.92
N ARG A 46 2.42 -5.90 -18.77
CA ARG A 46 3.36 -6.05 -19.89
C ARG A 46 2.88 -7.10 -20.90
N GLU A 47 2.39 -8.24 -20.42
CA GLU A 47 1.82 -9.27 -21.30
C GLU A 47 0.57 -8.78 -22.03
N ARG A 48 -0.29 -8.02 -21.34
CA ARG A 48 -1.54 -7.51 -21.92
C ARG A 48 -1.32 -6.38 -22.93
N PHE A 49 -0.35 -5.51 -22.69
CA PHE A 49 -0.04 -4.36 -23.51
C PHE A 49 1.31 -4.53 -24.21
N ASP A 50 1.49 -5.67 -24.90
CA ASP A 50 2.75 -6.03 -25.59
C ASP A 50 3.19 -5.01 -26.67
N SER A 51 2.23 -4.27 -27.20
CA SER A 51 2.40 -3.24 -28.21
C SER A 51 2.85 -1.90 -27.62
N VAL A 52 2.80 -1.75 -26.29
CA VAL A 52 3.29 -0.57 -25.55
C VAL A 52 4.69 -0.87 -25.01
N PRO A 53 5.66 0.05 -25.14
CA PRO A 53 7.01 -0.16 -24.59
C PRO A 53 6.97 -0.49 -23.09
N ALA A 54 7.73 -1.51 -22.68
CA ALA A 54 7.77 -1.95 -21.28
C ALA A 54 8.17 -0.83 -20.30
N THR A 55 9.01 0.12 -20.74
CA THR A 55 9.39 1.31 -19.97
C THR A 55 8.20 2.24 -19.71
N THR A 56 7.31 2.40 -20.68
CA THR A 56 6.06 3.17 -20.54
C THR A 56 5.10 2.47 -19.59
N VAL A 57 4.94 1.15 -19.71
CA VAL A 57 4.10 0.36 -18.78
C VAL A 57 4.58 0.52 -17.34
N GLU A 58 5.88 0.38 -17.10
CA GLU A 58 6.46 0.58 -15.76
C GLU A 58 6.33 2.02 -15.26
N GLY A 59 6.49 3.01 -16.15
CA GLY A 59 6.28 4.42 -15.82
C GLY A 59 4.87 4.67 -15.29
N VAL A 60 3.86 4.19 -16.03
CA VAL A 60 2.44 4.32 -15.64
C VAL A 60 2.16 3.61 -14.31
N ILE A 61 2.66 2.38 -14.12
CA ILE A 61 2.51 1.65 -12.85
C ILE A 61 3.14 2.44 -11.69
N SER A 62 4.34 2.98 -11.88
CA SER A 62 5.06 3.75 -10.88
C SER A 62 4.32 5.03 -10.50
N GLU A 63 3.80 5.75 -11.49
CA GLU A 63 3.01 6.96 -11.28
C GLU A 63 1.74 6.67 -10.49
N VAL A 64 0.95 5.68 -10.92
CA VAL A 64 -0.28 5.29 -10.25
C VAL A 64 0.00 4.79 -8.82
N ARG A 65 1.07 4.01 -8.61
CA ARG A 65 1.45 3.54 -7.27
C ARG A 65 1.74 4.70 -6.31
N ARG A 66 2.41 5.76 -6.79
CA ARG A 66 2.72 6.95 -5.98
C ARG A 66 1.46 7.65 -5.45
N GLU A 67 0.33 7.56 -6.14
CA GLU A 67 -0.95 8.10 -5.68
C GLU A 67 -1.44 7.45 -4.37
N PHE A 68 -0.93 6.26 -4.05
CA PHE A 68 -1.26 5.52 -2.83
C PHE A 68 -0.17 5.58 -1.75
N ASP A 69 0.93 6.31 -1.97
CA ASP A 69 1.97 6.46 -0.97
C ASP A 69 1.40 7.06 0.34
N GLY A 70 1.82 6.54 1.49
CA GLY A 70 1.29 6.94 2.79
C GLY A 70 -0.06 6.32 3.20
N SER A 71 -0.68 5.50 2.35
CA SER A 71 -1.91 4.77 2.70
C SER A 71 -1.66 3.74 3.81
N ARG A 72 -2.48 3.79 4.86
CA ARG A 72 -2.42 2.83 5.98
C ARG A 72 -2.90 1.43 5.58
N VAL A 73 -3.84 1.35 4.64
CA VAL A 73 -4.39 0.07 4.14
C VAL A 73 -3.80 -0.23 2.78
N ARG A 74 -2.79 -1.11 2.75
CA ARG A 74 -2.05 -1.44 1.52
C ARG A 74 -2.53 -2.70 0.81
N ALA A 75 -3.45 -3.45 1.43
CA ALA A 75 -4.00 -4.69 0.90
C ALA A 75 -4.64 -4.55 -0.49
N PHE A 76 -5.22 -3.38 -0.77
CA PHE A 76 -5.95 -3.11 -2.00
C PHE A 76 -5.12 -2.35 -3.05
N VAL A 77 -3.92 -1.87 -2.70
CA VAL A 77 -3.07 -1.07 -3.60
C VAL A 77 -2.80 -1.81 -4.92
N PRO A 78 -2.43 -3.11 -4.96
CA PRO A 78 -2.18 -3.79 -6.23
C PRO A 78 -3.39 -3.79 -7.17
N ILE A 79 -4.60 -4.01 -6.63
CA ILE A 79 -5.84 -4.08 -7.41
C ILE A 79 -6.17 -2.70 -7.99
N LEU A 80 -6.03 -1.65 -7.18
CA LEU A 80 -6.30 -0.28 -7.60
C LEU A 80 -5.27 0.19 -8.65
N VAL A 81 -4.00 -0.11 -8.41
CA VAL A 81 -2.93 0.20 -9.37
C VAL A 81 -3.17 -0.50 -10.70
N GLU A 82 -3.46 -1.80 -10.68
CA GLU A 82 -3.72 -2.56 -11.91
C GLU A 82 -4.88 -1.96 -12.70
N ARG A 83 -5.97 -1.58 -12.02
CA ARG A 83 -7.14 -0.96 -12.66
C ARG A 83 -6.79 0.38 -13.31
N LEU A 84 -6.21 1.31 -12.56
CA LEU A 84 -5.89 2.65 -13.07
C LEU A 84 -4.81 2.62 -14.16
N ALA A 85 -3.82 1.73 -14.03
CA ALA A 85 -2.81 1.54 -15.06
C ALA A 85 -3.41 0.99 -16.35
N ARG A 86 -4.36 0.04 -16.28
CA ARG A 86 -5.10 -0.45 -17.47
C ARG A 86 -5.82 0.68 -18.18
N ASP A 87 -6.56 1.50 -17.44
CA ASP A 87 -7.31 2.61 -18.03
C ASP A 87 -6.39 3.57 -18.78
N ARG A 88 -5.24 3.94 -18.18
CA ARG A 88 -4.23 4.80 -18.83
C ARG A 88 -3.58 4.13 -20.04
N LEU A 89 -3.18 2.86 -19.94
CA LEU A 89 -2.52 2.13 -21.01
C LEU A 89 -3.46 1.85 -22.19
N THR A 90 -4.76 1.65 -21.95
CA THR A 90 -5.76 1.51 -23.02
C THR A 90 -5.79 2.74 -23.91
N VAL A 91 -5.78 3.94 -23.32
CA VAL A 91 -5.72 5.20 -24.08
C VAL A 91 -4.43 5.31 -24.90
N LEU A 92 -3.30 4.86 -24.34
CA LEU A 92 -2.00 4.88 -25.04
C LEU A 92 -1.88 3.82 -26.15
N SER A 93 -2.54 2.68 -25.99
CA SER A 93 -2.52 1.58 -26.98
C SER A 93 -3.50 1.77 -28.12
N MET A 94 -4.51 2.65 -27.96
CA MET A 94 -5.43 2.95 -29.04
C MET A 94 -4.67 3.67 -30.15
N PRO A 95 -4.63 3.13 -31.38
CA PRO A 95 -4.15 3.91 -32.51
C PRO A 95 -5.05 5.15 -32.65
N ALA A 96 -4.46 6.30 -32.97
CA ALA A 96 -5.24 7.52 -33.23
C ALA A 96 -6.38 7.21 -34.20
N PRO A 97 -7.60 7.74 -33.99
CA PRO A 97 -8.71 7.53 -34.91
C PRO A 97 -8.23 7.93 -36.31
N GLN A 98 -8.34 7.00 -37.28
CA GLN A 98 -7.91 7.20 -38.66
C GLN A 98 -8.71 8.34 -39.28
N ALA A 99 -8.22 9.56 -39.12
CA ALA A 99 -8.73 10.76 -39.76
C ALA A 99 -8.22 10.82 -41.21
N ASP A 100 -8.48 9.77 -42.00
CA ASP A 100 -8.21 9.79 -43.45
C ASP A 100 -8.87 8.61 -44.20
N GLN A 101 -10.19 8.47 -44.07
CA GLN A 101 -10.99 7.63 -44.98
C GLN A 101 -12.13 8.48 -45.56
N ALA A 102 -11.80 9.42 -46.44
CA ALA A 102 -12.76 10.12 -47.30
C ALA A 102 -12.12 10.53 -48.63
#